data_AF-A0A6I3U907-F1
#
_entry.id   AF-A0A6I3U907-F1
#
_cell.length_a   1.000
_cell.length_b   1.000
_cell.length_c   1.000
_cell.angle_alpha   90.00
_cell.angle_beta   90.00
_cell.angle_gamma   90.00
#
_symmetry.space_group_name_H-M   'P 1'
#
loop_
_entity.id
_entity.type
_entity.pdbx_description
1 polymer ?
#
loop_
_entity_poly.entity_id
_entity_poly.type
_entity_poly.pdbx_seq_one_letter_code
_entity_poly.pdbx_strand_id
1 'polypeptide(L)'
;LGHILLHKYKDMNEDGDRLEQEANYFASCFLLPKEEFLVKFEERVGKRVSNPDSYILLKSDLNVSIQALEYRAFKLGLLTPKQHSYFYRQIAQKGYKMIEPLDDQIFVKKPSKVKSILDVVLSNHLVSLATIMSKQSIRLQFISEIFSVEMKFFDQYQEDRRTDRFDNIIPLYK
;
A
#
# COMPACT_ATOMS: atom_id res chain seq x y z
N LEU A 1 -5.52 -0.27 2.28
CA LEU A 1 -5.49 0.18 3.69
C LEU A 1 -6.75 0.99 4.06
N GLY A 2 -7.11 2.04 3.30
CA GLY A 2 -8.32 2.84 3.56
C GLY A 2 -9.60 2.00 3.69
N HIS A 3 -9.86 1.10 2.74
CA HIS A 3 -11.00 0.17 2.83
C HIS A 3 -10.99 -0.69 4.10
N ILE A 4 -9.83 -1.19 4.50
CA ILE A 4 -9.70 -2.06 5.67
C ILE A 4 -9.98 -1.28 6.96
N LEU A 5 -9.46 -0.05 7.06
CA LEU A 5 -9.60 0.76 8.27
C LEU A 5 -10.98 1.43 8.38
N LEU A 6 -11.55 1.90 7.28
CA LEU A 6 -12.78 2.69 7.27
C LEU A 6 -14.04 1.85 7.02
N HIS A 7 -13.92 0.71 6.33
CA HIS A 7 -15.06 -0.02 5.78
C HIS A 7 -15.12 -1.49 6.19
N LYS A 8 -14.37 -1.90 7.24
CA LYS A 8 -14.22 -3.29 7.72
C LYS A 8 -15.53 -4.08 7.87
N TYR A 9 -16.63 -3.41 8.17
CA TYR A 9 -17.93 -4.02 8.47
C TYR A 9 -19.07 -3.50 7.58
N LYS A 10 -18.77 -2.83 6.47
CA LYS A 10 -19.79 -2.35 5.53
C LYS A 10 -19.95 -3.34 4.37
N ASP A 11 -21.19 -3.70 4.06
CA ASP A 11 -21.50 -4.39 2.82
C ASP A 11 -21.25 -3.45 1.64
N MET A 12 -20.38 -3.88 0.72
CA MET A 12 -19.95 -3.09 -0.45
C MET A 12 -21.08 -2.83 -1.46
N ASN A 13 -22.25 -3.45 -1.27
CA ASN A 13 -23.31 -3.53 -2.28
C ASN A 13 -24.26 -2.33 -2.31
N GLU A 14 -24.28 -1.47 -1.28
CA GLU A 14 -25.26 -0.37 -1.21
C GLU A 14 -24.66 1.03 -1.48
N ASP A 15 -23.33 1.18 -1.59
CA ASP A 15 -22.71 2.52 -1.60
C ASP A 15 -21.27 2.56 -2.19
N GLY A 16 -20.96 1.69 -3.15
CA GLY A 16 -19.59 1.45 -3.66
C GLY A 16 -18.81 2.71 -4.06
N ASP A 17 -19.43 3.62 -4.80
CA ASP A 17 -18.77 4.86 -5.26
C ASP A 17 -18.33 5.77 -4.11
N ARG A 18 -19.16 5.86 -3.07
CA ARG A 18 -18.85 6.68 -1.89
C ARG A 18 -17.72 6.05 -1.08
N LEU A 19 -17.75 4.73 -0.90
CA LEU A 19 -16.69 4.00 -0.20
C LEU A 19 -15.35 4.15 -0.92
N GLU A 20 -15.36 4.06 -2.25
CA GLU A 20 -14.17 4.27 -3.07
C GLU A 20 -13.62 5.70 -2.94
N GLN A 21 -14.50 6.71 -2.96
CA GLN A 21 -14.10 8.11 -2.75
C GLN A 21 -13.51 8.34 -1.35
N GLU A 22 -14.12 7.77 -0.30
CA GLU A 22 -13.61 7.84 1.07
C GLU A 22 -12.23 7.17 1.19
N ALA A 23 -12.05 6.00 0.59
CA ALA A 23 -10.79 5.27 0.60
C ALA A 23 -9.69 6.01 -0.17
N ASN A 24 -10.01 6.57 -1.34
CA ASN A 24 -9.08 7.38 -2.12
C ASN A 24 -8.72 8.68 -1.40
N TYR A 25 -9.68 9.33 -0.74
CA TYR A 25 -9.40 10.50 0.08
C TYR A 25 -8.47 10.17 1.24
N PHE A 26 -8.74 9.07 1.97
CA PHE A 26 -7.86 8.57 3.02
C PHE A 26 -6.44 8.33 2.50
N ALA A 27 -6.29 7.61 1.38
CA ALA A 27 -4.98 7.32 0.79
C ALA A 27 -4.24 8.61 0.43
N SER A 28 -4.94 9.60 -0.14
CA SER A 28 -4.34 10.90 -0.48
C SER A 28 -3.84 11.65 0.75
N CYS A 29 -4.59 11.64 1.86
CA CYS A 29 -4.18 12.29 3.11
C CYS A 29 -3.02 11.54 3.77
N PHE A 30 -3.04 10.22 3.73
CA PHE A 30 -2.03 9.37 4.36
C PHE A 30 -0.68 9.46 3.64
N LEU A 31 -0.69 9.44 2.30
CA LEU A 31 0.53 9.53 1.49
C LEU A 31 1.07 10.95 1.39
N LEU A 32 0.20 11.96 1.45
CA LEU A 32 0.53 13.34 1.15
C LEU A 32 0.04 14.28 2.28
N PRO A 33 0.76 14.34 3.41
CA PRO A 33 0.46 15.25 4.51
C PRO A 33 0.31 16.69 4.02
N LYS A 34 -0.71 17.40 4.54
CA LYS A 34 -1.17 18.68 3.95
C LYS A 34 -0.05 19.72 3.89
N GLU A 35 0.65 19.92 5.00
CA GLU A 35 1.63 20.98 5.19
C GLU A 35 2.82 20.79 4.25
N GLU A 36 3.39 19.57 4.24
CA GLU A 36 4.50 19.23 3.36
C GLU A 36 4.11 19.27 1.87
N PHE A 37 2.91 18.77 1.56
CA PHE A 37 2.41 18.76 0.18
C PHE A 37 2.25 20.17 -0.38
N LEU A 38 1.70 21.11 0.39
CA LEU A 38 1.49 22.49 -0.08
C LEU A 38 2.81 23.17 -0.48
N VAL A 39 3.84 23.02 0.35
CA VAL A 39 5.18 23.60 0.08
C VAL A 39 5.77 23.00 -1.19
N LYS A 40 5.82 21.66 -1.29
CA LYS A 40 6.39 20.99 -2.48
C LYS A 40 5.58 21.25 -3.74
N PHE A 41 4.25 21.34 -3.63
CA PHE A 41 3.38 21.63 -4.77
C PHE A 41 3.64 23.04 -5.31
N GLU A 42 3.77 24.04 -4.45
CA GLU A 42 4.10 25.40 -4.86
C GLU A 42 5.48 25.46 -5.53
N GLU A 43 6.49 24.79 -4.96
CA GLU A 43 7.86 24.75 -5.48
C GLU A 43 7.99 24.01 -6.83
N ARG A 44 7.24 22.92 -7.03
CA ARG A 44 7.39 22.03 -8.21
C ARG A 44 6.38 22.28 -9.30
N VAL A 45 5.11 22.52 -8.95
CA VAL A 45 4.00 22.68 -9.91
C VAL A 45 3.69 24.15 -10.16
N GLY A 46 3.69 24.96 -9.08
CA GLY A 46 3.36 26.38 -9.13
C GLY A 46 1.99 26.64 -9.77
N LYS A 47 1.92 27.59 -10.71
CA LYS A 47 0.66 28.03 -11.33
C LYS A 47 0.13 27.10 -12.43
N ARG A 48 0.93 26.16 -12.93
CA ARG A 48 0.57 25.29 -14.07
C ARG A 48 -0.17 24.02 -13.62
N VAL A 49 -1.15 24.20 -12.75
CA VAL A 49 -1.84 23.14 -12.02
C VAL A 49 -2.60 22.16 -12.91
N SER A 50 -3.04 22.60 -14.09
CA SER A 50 -3.80 21.75 -15.02
C SER A 50 -2.94 21.03 -16.06
N ASN A 51 -1.61 21.17 -16.01
CA ASN A 51 -0.69 20.49 -16.92
C ASN A 51 -0.05 19.28 -16.21
N PRO A 52 -0.32 18.03 -16.62
CA PRO A 52 0.27 16.83 -16.04
C PRO A 52 1.80 16.84 -15.98
N ASP A 53 2.48 17.40 -16.99
CA ASP A 53 3.95 17.40 -17.02
C ASP A 53 4.55 18.26 -15.89
N SER A 54 3.82 19.25 -15.39
CA SER A 54 4.25 20.07 -14.25
C SER A 54 4.41 19.25 -12.96
N TYR A 55 3.81 18.05 -12.89
CA TYR A 55 3.84 17.19 -11.71
C TYR A 55 5.01 16.21 -11.72
N ILE A 56 5.79 16.12 -12.81
CA ILE A 56 6.86 15.10 -12.96
C ILE A 56 7.89 15.23 -11.84
N LEU A 57 8.34 16.45 -11.52
CA LEU A 57 9.29 16.67 -10.43
C LEU A 57 8.68 16.34 -9.06
N LEU A 58 7.40 16.68 -8.84
CA LEU A 58 6.70 16.36 -7.61
C LEU A 58 6.51 14.83 -7.44
N LYS A 59 6.24 14.11 -8.52
CA LYS A 59 6.21 12.64 -8.57
C LYS A 59 7.56 12.05 -8.20
N SER A 60 8.66 12.58 -8.72
CA SER A 60 10.01 12.13 -8.35
C SER A 60 10.29 12.36 -6.86
N ASP A 61 9.90 13.51 -6.31
CA ASP A 61 10.17 13.84 -4.91
C ASP A 61 9.36 12.97 -3.94
N LEU A 62 8.08 12.70 -4.27
CA LEU A 62 7.14 12.03 -3.38
C LEU A 62 6.93 10.54 -3.69
N ASN A 63 7.38 10.06 -4.86
CA ASN A 63 7.18 8.70 -5.36
C ASN A 63 5.69 8.29 -5.41
N VAL A 64 4.83 9.24 -5.83
CA VAL A 64 3.38 9.06 -5.96
C VAL A 64 2.96 9.40 -7.38
N SER A 65 1.91 8.74 -7.90
CA SER A 65 1.43 8.97 -9.27
C SER A 65 0.98 10.41 -9.49
N ILE A 66 1.16 10.91 -10.72
CA ILE A 66 0.73 12.24 -11.15
C ILE A 66 -0.77 12.44 -10.89
N GLN A 67 -1.57 11.42 -11.17
CA GLN A 67 -3.02 11.47 -10.91
C GLN A 67 -3.36 11.56 -9.42
N ALA A 68 -2.65 10.84 -8.54
CA ALA A 68 -2.88 10.94 -7.10
C ALA A 68 -2.40 12.28 -6.51
N LEU A 69 -1.32 12.85 -7.05
CA LEU A 69 -0.85 14.19 -6.69
C LEU A 69 -1.86 15.26 -7.07
N GLU A 70 -2.41 15.23 -8.29
CA GLU A 70 -3.45 16.17 -8.69
C GLU A 70 -4.72 15.98 -7.86
N TYR A 71 -5.14 14.73 -7.62
CA TYR A 71 -6.30 14.46 -6.77
C TYR A 71 -6.14 15.08 -5.38
N ARG A 72 -4.95 14.98 -4.79
CA ARG A 72 -4.65 15.64 -3.51
C ARG A 72 -4.75 17.16 -3.62
N ALA A 73 -4.16 17.74 -4.65
CA ALA A 73 -4.21 19.19 -4.89
C ALA A 73 -5.65 19.68 -5.08
N PHE A 74 -6.48 18.94 -5.81
CA PHE A 74 -7.90 19.24 -6.00
C PHE A 74 -8.67 19.17 -4.67
N LYS A 75 -8.43 18.14 -3.85
CA LYS A 75 -9.07 18.01 -2.52
C LYS A 75 -8.64 19.10 -1.53
N LEU A 76 -7.47 19.71 -1.73
CA LEU A 76 -7.01 20.87 -0.96
C LEU A 76 -7.49 22.21 -1.52
N GLY A 77 -8.23 22.21 -2.64
CA GLY A 77 -8.77 23.42 -3.26
C GLY A 77 -7.75 24.19 -4.12
N LEU A 78 -6.62 23.58 -4.47
CA LEU A 78 -5.59 24.20 -5.32
C LEU A 78 -5.98 24.22 -6.81
N LEU A 79 -6.97 23.41 -7.18
CA LEU A 79 -7.57 23.38 -8.51
C LEU A 79 -9.06 23.65 -8.42
N THR A 80 -9.56 24.44 -9.36
CA THR A 80 -10.99 24.53 -9.63
C THR A 80 -11.49 23.26 -10.32
N PRO A 81 -12.79 22.93 -10.24
CA PRO A 81 -13.36 21.78 -10.97
C PRO A 81 -13.08 21.81 -12.47
N LYS A 82 -13.02 23.01 -13.09
CA LYS A 82 -12.68 23.16 -14.52
C LYS A 82 -11.23 22.77 -14.81
N GLN A 83 -10.30 23.15 -13.93
CA GLN A 83 -8.88 22.81 -14.05
C GLN A 83 -8.66 21.31 -13.84
N HIS A 84 -9.29 20.72 -12.83
CA HIS A 84 -9.31 19.28 -12.59
C HIS A 84 -9.81 18.51 -13.82
N SER A 85 -10.98 18.86 -14.36
CA SER A 85 -11.50 18.21 -15.57
C SER A 85 -10.59 18.40 -16.79
N TYR A 86 -9.94 19.56 -16.93
CA TYR A 86 -8.97 19.79 -18.00
C TYR A 86 -7.71 18.93 -17.83
N PHE A 87 -7.19 18.81 -16.61
CA PHE A 87 -6.06 17.96 -16.29
C PHE A 87 -6.30 16.51 -16.73
N TYR A 88 -7.45 15.92 -16.41
CA TYR A 88 -7.74 14.54 -16.81
C TYR A 88 -7.92 14.35 -18.32
N ARG A 89 -8.35 15.40 -19.04
CA ARG A 89 -8.30 15.38 -20.52
C ARG A 89 -6.86 15.32 -21.02
N GLN A 90 -5.96 16.11 -20.43
CA GLN A 90 -4.53 16.07 -20.78
C GLN A 90 -3.91 14.71 -20.43
N ILE A 91 -4.27 14.11 -19.30
CA ILE A 91 -3.84 12.74 -18.92
C ILE A 91 -4.24 11.73 -20.01
N ALA A 92 -5.49 11.78 -20.48
CA ALA A 92 -5.96 10.88 -21.53
C ALA A 92 -5.21 11.10 -22.86
N GLN A 93 -5.04 12.37 -23.27
CA GLN A 93 -4.34 12.71 -24.51
C GLN A 93 -2.86 12.28 -24.51
N LYS A 94 -2.22 12.33 -23.34
CA LYS A 94 -0.81 11.94 -23.16
C LYS A 94 -0.61 10.44 -22.92
N GLY A 95 -1.68 9.66 -22.76
CA GLY A 95 -1.59 8.24 -22.43
C GLY A 95 -1.20 7.94 -20.97
N TYR A 96 -1.18 8.96 -20.10
CA TYR A 96 -0.73 8.83 -18.70
C TYR A 96 -1.68 8.03 -17.81
N LYS A 97 -2.82 7.57 -18.34
CA LYS A 97 -3.66 6.58 -17.66
C LYS A 97 -2.98 5.22 -17.51
N MET A 98 -2.13 4.87 -18.46
CA MET A 98 -1.50 3.54 -18.53
C MET A 98 -0.06 3.58 -18.03
N ILE A 99 0.71 4.56 -18.49
CA ILE A 99 2.13 4.72 -18.14
C ILE A 99 2.38 6.20 -17.95
N GLU A 100 2.76 6.59 -16.74
CA GLU A 100 3.18 7.94 -16.42
C GLU A 100 4.69 8.12 -16.66
N PRO A 101 5.17 9.35 -16.90
CA PRO A 101 6.60 9.64 -16.91
C PRO A 101 7.27 9.18 -15.62
N LEU A 102 8.45 8.57 -15.76
CA LEU A 102 9.28 8.01 -14.67
C LEU A 102 8.78 6.69 -14.06
N ASP A 103 7.68 6.09 -14.55
CA ASP A 103 7.24 4.77 -14.06
C ASP A 103 8.26 3.64 -14.32
N ASP A 104 9.09 3.80 -15.36
CA ASP A 104 10.18 2.88 -15.72
C ASP A 104 11.47 3.12 -14.91
N GLN A 105 11.57 4.27 -14.25
CA GLN A 105 12.78 4.71 -13.55
C GLN A 105 12.63 4.68 -12.02
N ILE A 106 11.43 4.91 -11.51
CA ILE A 106 11.15 4.93 -10.07
C ILE A 106 10.88 3.50 -9.59
N PHE A 107 11.88 2.89 -8.97
CA PHE A 107 11.72 1.57 -8.36
C PHE A 107 10.81 1.62 -7.13
N VAL A 108 9.80 0.75 -7.11
CA VAL A 108 8.90 0.59 -5.96
C VAL A 108 9.70 0.09 -4.75
N LYS A 109 9.82 0.93 -3.72
CA LYS A 109 10.44 0.53 -2.45
C LYS A 109 9.58 -0.50 -1.75
N LYS A 110 10.13 -1.69 -1.50
CA LYS A 110 9.46 -2.74 -0.73
C LYS A 110 9.47 -2.39 0.76
N PRO A 111 8.35 -2.56 1.49
CA PRO A 111 8.31 -2.31 2.92
C PRO A 111 9.22 -3.28 3.68
N SER A 112 10.37 -2.81 4.16
CA SER A 112 11.35 -3.64 4.88
C SER A 112 11.19 -3.63 6.39
N LYS A 113 10.59 -2.58 6.96
CA LYS A 113 10.49 -2.43 8.42
C LYS A 113 9.60 -3.49 9.06
N VAL A 114 8.51 -3.89 8.39
CA VAL A 114 7.64 -4.97 8.88
C VAL A 114 8.40 -6.29 8.91
N LYS A 115 9.22 -6.58 7.89
CA LYS A 115 10.12 -7.75 7.90
C LYS A 115 11.03 -7.73 9.13
N SER A 116 11.66 -6.60 9.44
CA SER A 116 12.53 -6.47 10.61
C SER A 116 11.77 -6.63 11.93
N ILE A 117 10.55 -6.11 12.04
CA ILE A 117 9.71 -6.29 13.23
C ILE A 117 9.31 -7.76 13.37
N LEU A 118 8.88 -8.40 12.29
CA LEU A 118 8.54 -9.82 12.28
C LEU A 118 9.75 -10.67 12.70
N ASP A 119 10.94 -10.38 12.18
CA ASP A 119 12.18 -11.03 12.57
C ASP A 119 12.41 -10.91 14.09
N VAL A 120 12.40 -9.69 14.63
CA VAL A 120 12.59 -9.47 16.08
C VAL A 120 11.55 -10.24 16.90
N VAL A 121 10.27 -10.19 16.52
CA VAL A 121 9.18 -10.85 17.26
C VAL A 121 9.30 -12.37 17.22
N LEU A 122 9.62 -12.95 16.06
CA LEU A 122 9.72 -14.39 15.85
C LEU A 122 11.02 -14.96 16.45
N SER A 123 12.16 -14.29 16.20
CA SER A 123 13.49 -14.69 16.68
C SER A 123 13.62 -14.64 18.20
N ASN A 124 12.90 -13.73 18.88
CA ASN A 124 12.87 -13.65 20.34
C ASN A 124 11.73 -14.47 20.97
N HIS A 125 11.03 -15.30 20.18
CA HIS A 125 9.90 -16.13 20.62
C HIS A 125 8.79 -15.36 21.36
N LEU A 126 8.61 -14.07 21.04
CA LEU A 126 7.54 -13.26 21.64
C LEU A 126 6.15 -13.74 21.15
N VAL A 127 6.08 -14.19 19.90
CA VAL A 127 4.93 -14.84 19.29
C VAL A 127 5.44 -15.84 18.24
N SER A 128 4.86 -17.04 18.14
CA SER A 128 5.21 -18.01 17.09
C SER A 128 4.46 -17.76 15.79
N LEU A 129 5.02 -18.20 14.66
CA LEU A 129 4.39 -18.08 13.35
C LEU A 129 3.03 -18.78 13.31
N ALA A 130 2.92 -19.97 13.93
CA ALA A 130 1.67 -20.71 14.06
C ALA A 130 0.59 -19.92 14.84
N THR A 131 1.00 -19.18 15.88
CA THR A 131 0.08 -18.33 16.67
C THR A 131 -0.44 -17.15 15.85
N ILE A 132 0.41 -16.51 15.04
CA ILE A 132 -0.01 -15.41 14.16
C ILE A 132 -1.05 -15.91 13.15
N MET A 133 -0.78 -17.06 12.52
CA MET A 133 -1.66 -17.64 11.51
C MET A 133 -3.02 -18.05 12.10
N SER A 134 -3.02 -18.72 13.26
CA SER A 134 -4.25 -19.24 13.88
C SER A 134 -5.12 -18.14 14.49
N LYS A 135 -4.53 -17.17 15.22
CA LYS A 135 -5.32 -16.11 15.88
C LYS A 135 -5.95 -15.13 14.89
N GLN A 136 -5.32 -14.90 13.75
CA GLN A 136 -5.81 -13.95 12.75
C GLN A 136 -6.58 -14.64 11.62
N SER A 137 -6.60 -15.98 11.56
CA SER A 137 -7.15 -16.74 10.44
C SER A 137 -6.53 -16.34 9.09
N ILE A 138 -5.21 -16.09 9.08
CA ILE A 138 -4.48 -15.59 7.91
C ILE A 138 -3.50 -16.66 7.41
N ARG A 139 -3.43 -16.83 6.08
CA ARG A 139 -2.46 -17.71 5.42
C ARG A 139 -1.09 -17.03 5.31
N LEU A 140 -0.02 -17.81 5.39
CA LEU A 140 1.35 -17.30 5.29
C LEU A 140 1.62 -16.55 3.97
N GLN A 141 1.05 -17.04 2.85
CA GLN A 141 1.11 -16.35 1.55
C GLN A 141 0.56 -14.93 1.60
N PHE A 142 -0.53 -14.69 2.32
CA PHE A 142 -1.12 -13.36 2.44
C PHE A 142 -0.18 -12.38 3.16
N ILE A 143 0.52 -12.85 4.20
CA ILE A 143 1.53 -12.06 4.93
C ILE A 143 2.71 -11.74 3.99
N SER A 144 3.18 -12.74 3.24
CA SER A 144 4.24 -12.58 2.23
C SER A 144 3.88 -11.52 1.19
N GLU A 145 2.66 -11.59 0.64
CA GLU A 145 2.17 -10.65 -0.38
C GLU A 145 2.04 -9.22 0.16
N ILE A 146 1.32 -9.04 1.28
CA ILE A 146 1.05 -7.70 1.83
C ILE A 146 2.32 -6.99 2.28
N PHE A 147 3.22 -7.72 2.95
CA PHE A 147 4.43 -7.13 3.51
C PHE A 147 5.64 -7.29 2.60
N SER A 148 5.47 -7.84 1.39
CA SER A 148 6.56 -8.10 0.44
C SER A 148 7.72 -8.88 1.08
N VAL A 149 7.39 -9.83 1.95
CA VAL A 149 8.35 -10.69 2.66
C VAL A 149 8.45 -12.02 1.93
N GLU A 150 9.63 -12.39 1.45
CA GLU A 150 9.81 -13.65 0.72
C GLU A 150 9.42 -14.86 1.57
N MET A 151 8.76 -15.85 0.97
CA MET A 151 8.37 -17.09 1.69
C MET A 151 9.55 -17.75 2.41
N LYS A 152 10.74 -17.73 1.80
CA LYS A 152 11.99 -18.26 2.37
C LYS A 152 12.39 -17.61 3.68
N PHE A 153 11.98 -16.37 3.94
CA PHE A 153 12.21 -15.71 5.23
C PHE A 153 11.53 -16.45 6.38
N PHE A 154 10.41 -17.12 6.14
CA PHE A 154 9.66 -17.81 7.18
C PHE A 154 10.18 -19.20 7.49
N ASP A 155 10.95 -19.82 6.59
CA ASP A 155 11.47 -21.19 6.76
C ASP A 155 12.30 -21.35 8.04
N GLN A 156 13.04 -20.31 8.43
CA GLN A 156 13.83 -20.28 9.67
C GLN A 156 12.99 -20.22 10.96
N TYR A 157 11.68 -19.91 10.84
CA TYR A 157 10.73 -19.82 11.95
C TYR A 157 9.64 -20.89 11.89
N GLN A 158 9.69 -21.78 10.89
CA GLN A 158 8.85 -22.96 10.90
C GLN A 158 9.35 -23.87 12.01
N GLU A 159 8.48 -24.16 12.98
CA GLU A 159 8.79 -25.17 13.98
C GLU A 159 9.09 -26.49 13.25
N ASP A 160 10.27 -27.04 13.53
CA ASP A 160 10.77 -28.26 12.94
C ASP A 160 9.71 -29.35 13.20
N ARG A 161 8.99 -29.82 12.18
CA ARG A 161 8.11 -31.01 12.26
C ARG A 161 8.91 -32.30 12.53
N ARG A 162 10.10 -32.21 13.11
CA ARG A 162 10.93 -33.33 13.56
C ARG A 162 10.57 -33.80 14.98
N THR A 163 9.66 -33.12 15.67
CA THR A 163 9.11 -33.59 16.96
C THR A 163 7.95 -34.57 16.81
N ASP A 164 7.41 -34.79 15.60
CA ASP A 164 6.49 -35.90 15.33
C ASP A 164 7.24 -37.21 14.98
N ARG A 165 8.38 -37.45 15.62
CA ARG A 165 8.98 -38.78 15.62
C ARG A 165 8.14 -39.67 16.52
N PHE A 166 7.22 -40.40 15.90
CA PHE A 166 6.52 -41.53 16.50
C PHE A 166 7.44 -42.75 16.72
N ASP A 167 8.77 -42.55 16.75
CA ASP A 167 9.80 -43.55 16.98
C ASP A 167 9.63 -44.29 18.34
N ASN A 168 8.78 -43.77 19.24
CA ASN A 168 8.48 -44.32 20.56
C ASN A 168 7.01 -44.79 20.75
N ILE A 169 6.18 -44.87 19.69
CA ILE A 169 4.83 -45.42 19.83
C ILE A 169 4.89 -46.95 19.78
N ILE A 170 4.64 -47.58 20.93
CA ILE A 170 4.37 -49.02 21.00
C ILE A 170 2.92 -49.25 20.53
N PRO A 171 2.67 -50.04 19.47
CA PRO A 171 1.30 -50.34 19.03
C PRO A 171 0.59 -51.20 20.08
N LEU A 172 -0.52 -50.70 20.62
CA LEU A 172 -1.40 -51.45 21.51
C LEU A 172 -2.45 -52.23 20.70
N TYR A 173 -2.03 -53.21 19.91
CA TYR A 173 -2.93 -54.28 19.45
C TYR A 173 -2.17 -55.61 19.36
N LYS A 174 -2.71 -56.63 20.05
CA LYS A 174 -2.40 -58.04 19.88
C LYS A 174 -3.45 -58.67 18.99
#